data_AF-A0A0N4SVH4-F1
#
_entry.id   AF-A0A0N4SVH4-F1
#
_cell.length_a   1.000
_cell.length_b   1.000
_cell.length_c   1.000
_cell.angle_alpha   90.00
_cell.angle_beta   90.00
_cell.angle_gamma   90.00
#
_symmetry.space_group_name_H-M   'P 1'
#
loop_
_entity.id
_entity.type
_entity.pdbx_description
1 polymer ?
#
loop_
_entity_poly.entity_id
_entity_poly.type
_entity_poly.pdbx_seq_one_letter_code
_entity_poly.pdbx_strand_id
1 'polypeptide(L)'
;MDLTGDLEALKKDTFVLKEGIEYRVKINFKVNKDIVSGLKYVQHTYRTGMRVDKATFMVGSYGPRPEEYEFLTPVEEAPKGMLARGTYH
;
A
#
# COMPACT_ATOMS: atom_id res chain seq x y z
N MET A 1 -3.98 3.04 7.63
CA MET A 1 -2.90 3.99 7.96
C MET A 1 -3.41 5.37 7.63
N ASP A 2 -3.21 6.35 8.52
CA ASP A 2 -3.53 7.74 8.22
C ASP A 2 -2.31 8.42 7.58
N LEU A 3 -2.42 8.78 6.31
CA LEU A 3 -1.35 9.44 5.55
C LEU A 3 -1.44 10.97 5.59
N THR A 4 -2.38 11.54 6.34
CA THR A 4 -2.56 13.00 6.48
C THR A 4 -1.80 13.59 7.66
N GLY A 5 -1.35 12.74 8.59
CA GLY A 5 -0.60 13.10 9.79
C GLY A 5 0.94 13.03 9.64
N ASP A 6 1.63 12.73 10.74
CA ASP A 6 3.09 12.62 10.77
C ASP A 6 3.58 11.31 10.11
N LEU A 7 4.15 11.45 8.92
CA LEU A 7 4.69 10.34 8.13
C LEU A 7 5.94 9.70 8.76
N GLU A 8 6.69 10.41 9.59
CA GLU A 8 7.87 9.85 10.26
C GLU A 8 7.46 8.96 11.44
N ALA A 9 6.35 9.29 12.11
CA ALA A 9 5.77 8.43 13.14
C ALA A 9 5.33 7.07 12.56
N LEU A 10 4.77 7.06 11.34
CA LEU A 10 4.34 5.82 10.66
C LEU A 10 5.49 4.83 10.43
N LYS A 11 6.75 5.28 10.34
CA LYS A 11 7.90 4.39 10.20
C LYS A 11 8.15 3.52 11.43
N LYS A 12 7.62 3.94 12.59
CA LYS A 12 7.71 3.20 13.86
C LYS A 12 6.51 2.27 14.07
N ASP A 13 5.41 2.54 13.39
CA ASP A 13 4.21 1.72 13.47
C ASP A 13 4.39 0.45 12.64
N THR A 14 4.13 -0.69 13.26
CA THR A 14 4.22 -2.01 12.61
C THR A 14 2.86 -2.69 12.65
N PHE A 15 2.52 -3.35 11.55
CA PHE A 15 1.28 -4.11 11.43
C PHE A 15 1.60 -5.61 11.51
N VAL A 16 0.87 -6.32 12.37
CA VAL A 16 0.99 -7.77 12.47
C VAL A 16 0.08 -8.40 11.42
N LEU A 17 0.67 -8.97 10.38
CA LEU A 17 -0.02 -9.74 9.36
C LEU A 17 0.19 -11.23 9.61
N LYS A 18 -0.88 -12.00 9.78
CA LYS A 18 -0.80 -13.45 9.93
C LYS A 18 -0.32 -14.08 8.61
N GLU A 19 0.63 -15.00 8.68
CA GLU A 19 1.14 -15.68 7.48
C GLU A 19 0.05 -16.46 6.74
N GLY A 20 0.15 -16.54 5.41
CA GLY A 20 -0.76 -17.30 4.55
C GLY A 20 -2.20 -16.79 4.47
N ILE A 21 -2.51 -15.62 5.06
CA ILE A 21 -3.84 -15.02 4.89
C ILE A 21 -3.92 -14.25 3.57
N GLU A 22 -5.11 -14.24 3.01
CA GLU A 22 -5.44 -13.36 1.89
C GLU A 22 -5.74 -11.95 2.40
N TYR A 23 -5.19 -10.94 1.73
CA TYR A 23 -5.45 -9.54 2.03
C TYR A 23 -5.60 -8.70 0.76
N ARG A 24 -6.12 -7.49 0.93
CA ARG A 24 -6.17 -6.44 -0.09
C ARG A 24 -5.74 -5.13 0.55
N VAL A 25 -5.09 -4.28 -0.23
CA VAL A 25 -4.77 -2.92 0.18
C VAL A 25 -5.87 -2.00 -0.35
N LYS A 26 -6.50 -1.27 0.56
CA LYS A 26 -7.46 -0.22 0.24
C LYS A 26 -6.77 1.14 0.33
N ILE A 27 -6.83 1.90 -0.75
CA ILE A 27 -6.26 3.25 -0.84
C ILE A 27 -7.41 4.24 -0.97
N ASN A 28 -7.51 5.16 -0.02
CA ASN A 28 -8.42 6.30 -0.09
C ASN A 28 -7.63 7.54 -0.50
N PHE A 29 -8.10 8.28 -1.49
CA PHE A 29 -7.42 9.47 -1.99
C PHE A 29 -8.40 10.49 -2.55
N LYS A 30 -8.01 11.78 -2.56
CA LYS A 30 -8.83 12.87 -3.06
C LYS A 30 -8.15 13.58 -4.23
N VAL A 31 -8.92 13.88 -5.27
CA VAL A 31 -8.49 14.69 -6.41
C VAL A 31 -9.20 16.04 -6.32
N ASN A 32 -8.44 17.13 -6.17
CA ASN A 32 -9.00 18.44 -5.83
C ASN A 32 -9.23 19.38 -7.03
N LYS A 33 -8.27 19.48 -7.96
CA LYS A 33 -8.27 20.54 -9.00
C LYS A 33 -8.39 19.95 -10.40
N ASP A 34 -7.33 19.30 -10.84
CA ASP A 34 -7.19 18.81 -12.22
C ASP A 34 -7.24 17.28 -12.28
N ILE A 35 -7.46 16.76 -13.49
CA ILE A 35 -7.44 15.32 -13.76
C ILE A 35 -6.04 14.77 -13.46
N VAL A 36 -5.97 13.74 -12.64
CA VAL A 36 -4.78 12.92 -12.45
C VAL A 36 -4.84 11.79 -13.45
N SER A 37 -3.93 11.76 -14.41
CA SER A 37 -3.86 10.72 -15.44
C SER A 37 -2.83 9.65 -15.07
N GLY A 38 -3.21 8.37 -15.18
CA GLY A 38 -2.29 7.25 -14.99
C GLY A 38 -1.71 7.15 -13.58
N LEU A 39 -2.52 7.42 -12.55
CA LEU A 39 -2.16 7.23 -11.16
C LEU A 39 -1.72 5.77 -10.92
N LYS A 40 -0.60 5.59 -10.23
CA LYS A 40 -0.04 4.28 -9.88
C LYS A 40 0.24 4.22 -8.39
N TYR A 41 -0.04 3.06 -7.80
CA TYR A 41 0.46 2.70 -6.49
C TYR A 41 1.70 1.81 -6.66
N VAL A 42 2.83 2.23 -6.10
CA VAL A 42 4.08 1.47 -6.13
C VAL A 42 4.46 1.13 -4.71
N GLN A 43 4.57 -0.16 -4.43
CA GLN A 43 5.00 -0.68 -3.15
C GLN A 43 6.34 -1.38 -3.33
N HIS A 44 7.34 -0.94 -2.57
CA HIS A 44 8.59 -1.68 -2.42
C HIS A 44 8.59 -2.30 -1.03
N THR A 45 8.86 -3.59 -0.97
CA THR A 45 8.95 -4.32 0.29
C THR A 45 10.40 -4.72 0.51
N TYR A 46 10.93 -4.34 1.66
CA TYR A 46 12.29 -4.58 2.09
C TYR A 46 12.31 -5.50 3.30
N ARG A 47 13.36 -6.32 3.37
CA ARG A 47 13.67 -7.12 4.54
C ARG A 47 15.16 -7.06 4.80
N THR A 48 15.56 -6.81 6.04
CA THR A 48 16.97 -6.69 6.45
C THR A 48 17.77 -5.75 5.52
N GLY A 49 17.17 -4.63 5.09
CA GLY A 49 17.78 -3.66 4.18
C GLY A 49 17.83 -4.06 2.70
N MET A 50 17.42 -5.27 2.33
CA MET A 50 17.38 -5.74 0.94
C MET A 50 15.96 -5.67 0.40
N ARG A 51 15.79 -5.20 -0.84
CA ARG A 51 14.48 -5.22 -1.52
C ARG A 51 14.11 -6.66 -1.86
N VAL A 52 13.02 -7.15 -1.29
CA VAL A 52 12.53 -8.52 -1.52
C VAL A 52 11.37 -8.58 -2.49
N ASP A 53 10.62 -7.49 -2.63
CA ASP A 53 9.51 -7.41 -3.58
C ASP A 53 9.30 -5.98 -4.11
N LYS A 54 8.68 -5.89 -5.30
CA LYS A 54 8.20 -4.65 -5.90
C LYS A 54 6.87 -4.92 -6.59
N ALA A 55 5.80 -4.35 -6.04
CA ALA A 55 4.49 -4.35 -6.64
C ALA A 55 4.16 -2.98 -7.25
N THR A 56 3.51 -2.96 -8.42
CA THR A 56 3.05 -1.74 -9.08
C THR A 56 1.65 -1.95 -9.61
N PHE A 57 0.71 -1.17 -9.09
CA PHE A 57 -0.70 -1.22 -9.47
C PHE A 57 -1.06 0.03 -10.24
N MET A 58 -1.58 -0.16 -11.46
CA MET A 58 -2.27 0.92 -12.17
C MET A 58 -3.59 1.19 -11.47
N VAL A 59 -3.74 2.37 -10.90
CA VAL A 59 -4.96 2.80 -10.23
C VAL A 59 -5.93 3.34 -11.29
N GLY A 60 -5.44 4.23 -12.17
CA GLY A 60 -6.21 4.74 -13.31
C GLY A 60 -6.15 6.26 -13.45
N SER A 61 -7.09 6.84 -14.18
CA SER A 61 -7.21 8.28 -14.36
C SER A 61 -8.47 8.80 -13.67
N TYR A 62 -8.33 9.86 -12.87
CA TYR A 62 -9.38 10.36 -11.98
C TYR A 62 -9.52 11.87 -12.12
N GLY A 63 -10.76 12.35 -12.25
CA GLY A 63 -11.09 13.78 -12.23
C GLY A 63 -11.26 14.32 -10.81
N PRO A 64 -11.38 15.65 -10.65
CA PRO A 64 -11.67 16.26 -9.36
C PRO A 64 -13.09 15.94 -8.89
N ARG A 65 -13.24 15.62 -7.59
CA ARG A 65 -14.55 15.52 -6.95
C ARG A 65 -14.48 15.82 -5.44
N PRO A 66 -15.59 16.23 -4.79
CA PRO A 66 -15.61 16.48 -3.36
C PRO A 66 -15.32 15.26 -2.49
N GLU A 67 -15.80 14.09 -2.90
CA GLU A 67 -15.71 12.81 -2.17
C GLU A 67 -14.40 12.06 -2.45
N GLU A 68 -13.94 11.27 -1.48
CA GLU A 68 -12.75 10.44 -1.64
C GLU A 68 -12.99 9.29 -2.62
N TYR A 69 -11.98 8.99 -3.43
CA TYR A 69 -11.89 7.77 -4.23
C TYR A 69 -11.38 6.62 -3.39
N GLU A 70 -11.94 5.43 -3.64
CA GLU A 70 -11.47 4.17 -3.08
C GLU A 70 -10.89 3.31 -4.22
N PHE A 71 -9.68 2.81 -4.02
CA PHE A 71 -9.07 1.80 -4.87
C PHE A 71 -8.69 0.58 -4.05
N LEU A 72 -9.04 -0.60 -4.55
CA LEU A 72 -8.69 -1.89 -3.97
C LEU A 72 -7.70 -2.61 -4.87
N THR A 73 -6.57 -3.04 -4.32
CA THR A 73 -5.66 -3.94 -5.03
C THR A 73 -6.32 -5.32 -5.23
N PRO A 74 -5.81 -6.13 -6.18
CA PRO A 74 -6.11 -7.55 -6.23
C PRO A 74 -5.84 -8.26 -4.90
N VAL A 75 -6.40 -9.45 -4.74
CA VAL A 75 -6.10 -10.32 -3.60
C VAL A 75 -4.63 -10.71 -3.64
N GLU A 76 -3.95 -10.56 -2.51
CA GLU A 76 -2.59 -11.03 -2.28
C GLU A 76 -2.56 -12.01 -1.10
N GLU A 77 -1.65 -12.97 -1.13
CA GLU A 77 -1.43 -13.91 -0.03
C GLU A 77 -0.18 -13.49 0.76
N ALA A 78 -0.32 -13.36 2.09
CA ALA A 78 0.80 -13.08 2.96
C ALA A 78 1.83 -14.22 2.90
N PRO A 79 3.14 -13.93 2.84
CA PRO A 79 4.14 -14.97 2.69
C PRO A 79 4.14 -15.91 3.90
N LYS A 80 4.44 -17.19 3.65
CA LYS A 80 4.35 -18.27 4.64
C LYS A 80 5.66 -19.03 4.84
N GLY A 81 5.82 -19.59 6.04
CA GLY A 81 6.94 -20.43 6.40
C GLY A 81 7.98 -19.73 7.26
N MET A 82 8.76 -20.51 8.00
CA MET A 82 9.68 -20.01 9.03
C MET A 82 10.67 -18.96 8.50
N LEU A 83 11.17 -19.15 7.27
CA LEU A 83 12.08 -18.20 6.64
C LEU A 83 11.41 -16.90 6.22
N ALA A 84 10.09 -16.84 6.04
CA ALA A 84 9.37 -15.63 5.64
C ALA A 84 8.80 -14.83 6.82
N ARG A 85 8.82 -15.38 8.04
CA ARG A 85 8.39 -14.63 9.23
C ARG A 85 9.44 -13.57 9.59
N GLY A 86 8.98 -12.40 10.02
CA GLY A 86 9.84 -11.31 10.49
C GLY A 86 9.30 -9.93 10.14
N THR A 87 10.13 -8.91 10.38
CA THR A 87 9.80 -7.51 10.07
C THR A 87 10.13 -7.18 8.62
N TYR A 88 9.18 -6.52 7.96
CA TYR A 88 9.31 -5.97 6.63
C TYR A 88 9.16 -4.45 6.69
N HIS A 89 9.83 -3.75 5.78
CA HIS A 89 9.84 -2.28 5.67
C HIS A 89 9.44 -1.82 4.28
#